data_AF-A0A2V9QMT9-F1
#
_entry.id   AF-A0A2V9QMT9-F1
#
_cell.length_a   1.000
_cell.length_b   1.000
_cell.length_c   1.000
_cell.angle_alpha   90.00
_cell.angle_beta   90.00
_cell.angle_gamma   90.00
#
_symmetry.space_group_name_H-M   'P 1'
#
loop_
_entity.id
_entity.type
_entity.pdbx_description
1 polymer ?
#
loop_
_entity_poly.entity_id
_entity_poly.type
_entity_poly.pdbx_seq_one_letter_code
_entity_poly.pdbx_strand_id
1 'polypeptide(L)'
;MSEHWSTYRTRFLVCAKQLTQPLTFTDPLGREHRGGPGDYLVQSSEGLLRIAPREIFEDIYVPLENGRDITNQPPPSVSRPESLRI
;
A
#
# COMPACT_ATOMS: atom_id res chain seq x y z
N MET A 1 -6.45 12.17 -13.92
CA MET A 1 -6.61 10.70 -13.88
C MET A 1 -5.44 10.12 -13.12
N SER A 2 -5.41 10.29 -11.80
CA SER A 2 -4.30 9.83 -10.97
C SER A 2 -4.47 8.33 -10.69
N GLU A 3 -4.00 7.50 -11.61
CA GLU A 3 -3.84 6.04 -11.39
C GLU A 3 -2.66 5.77 -10.46
N HIS A 4 -2.64 6.40 -9.28
CA HIS A 4 -1.57 6.21 -8.31
C HIS A 4 -1.75 4.86 -7.63
N TRP A 5 -0.84 3.95 -7.94
CA TRP A 5 -0.62 2.74 -7.19
C TRP A 5 0.22 3.06 -5.96
N SER A 6 -0.20 2.59 -4.80
CA SER A 6 0.56 2.67 -3.56
C SER A 6 0.93 1.27 -3.09
N THR A 7 2.07 1.14 -2.41
CA THR A 7 2.50 -0.14 -1.86
C THR A 7 1.92 -0.32 -0.47
N TYR A 8 1.38 -1.51 -0.22
CA TYR A 8 0.82 -1.88 1.07
C TYR A 8 1.49 -3.18 1.54
N ARG A 9 1.62 -3.30 2.85
CA ARG A 9 2.11 -4.48 3.53
C ARG A 9 0.96 -5.21 4.19
N THR A 10 0.89 -6.50 3.93
CA THR A 10 0.13 -7.48 4.71
C THR A 10 1.13 -8.52 5.26
N ARG A 11 0.84 -9.83 5.12
CA ARG A 11 1.87 -10.88 5.16
C ARG A 11 2.84 -10.78 3.97
N PHE A 12 2.38 -10.21 2.85
CA PHE A 12 3.17 -9.96 1.65
C PHE A 12 3.05 -8.49 1.22
N LEU A 13 3.98 -8.03 0.39
CA LEU A 13 3.87 -6.73 -0.27
C LEU A 13 2.93 -6.81 -1.47
N VAL A 14 2.08 -5.81 -1.60
CA VAL A 14 1.16 -5.64 -2.73
C VAL A 14 1.19 -4.19 -3.20
N CYS A 15 0.79 -3.98 -4.45
CA CYS A 15 0.44 -2.65 -4.94
C CYS A 15 -1.07 -2.56 -5.02
N ALA A 16 -1.66 -1.44 -4.61
CA ALA A 16 -3.10 -1.23 -4.77
C ALA A 16 -3.41 0.19 -5.21
N LYS A 17 -4.53 0.35 -5.93
CA LYS A 17 -5.13 1.65 -6.23
C LYS A 17 -6.62 1.62 -5.89
N GLN A 18 -7.12 2.73 -5.36
CA GLN A 18 -8.55 2.87 -5.10
C GLN A 18 -9.30 3.13 -6.42
N LEU A 19 -10.42 2.43 -6.60
CA LEU A 19 -11.31 2.60 -7.74
C LEU A 19 -12.09 3.88 -7.58
N THR A 20 -12.08 4.71 -8.62
CA THR A 20 -12.91 5.93 -8.71
C THR A 20 -14.15 5.71 -9.57
N GLN A 21 -14.20 4.60 -10.30
CA GLN A 21 -15.29 4.18 -11.19
C GLN A 21 -15.50 2.66 -11.04
N PRO A 22 -16.70 2.14 -11.36
CA PRO A 22 -16.92 0.70 -11.38
C PRO A 22 -15.94 -0.01 -12.32
N LEU A 23 -15.42 -1.15 -11.90
CA LEU A 23 -14.50 -1.99 -12.68
C LEU A 23 -14.99 -3.43 -12.68
N THR A 24 -15.01 -4.04 -13.86
CA THR A 24 -15.24 -5.48 -14.03
C THR A 24 -14.13 -6.06 -14.89
N PHE A 25 -13.55 -7.20 -14.49
CA PHE A 25 -12.61 -7.96 -15.31
C PHE A 25 -12.70 -9.45 -15.03
N THR A 26 -12.23 -10.27 -15.96
CA THR A 26 -12.13 -11.72 -15.80
C THR A 26 -10.67 -12.10 -15.55
N ASP A 27 -10.41 -12.87 -14.51
CA ASP A 27 -9.06 -13.36 -14.21
C ASP A 27 -8.66 -14.53 -15.15
N PRO A 28 -7.38 -14.96 -15.14
CA PRO A 28 -6.92 -16.08 -15.97
C PRO A 28 -7.61 -17.43 -15.68
N LEU A 29 -8.30 -17.56 -14.54
CA LEU A 29 -9.07 -18.75 -14.18
C LEU A 29 -10.53 -18.66 -14.65
N GLY A 30 -10.89 -17.60 -15.39
CA GLY A 30 -12.23 -17.38 -15.90
C GLY A 30 -13.21 -16.81 -14.87
N ARG A 31 -12.73 -16.33 -13.71
CA ARG A 31 -13.61 -15.76 -12.68
C ARG A 31 -13.82 -14.28 -12.93
N GLU A 32 -15.07 -13.85 -12.90
CA GLU A 32 -15.42 -12.43 -12.98
C GLU A 32 -15.19 -11.76 -11.62
N HIS A 33 -14.48 -10.63 -11.64
CA HIS A 33 -14.27 -9.74 -10.51
C HIS A 33 -14.99 -8.43 -10.82
N ARG A 34 -15.75 -7.92 -9.86
CA ARG A 34 -16.47 -6.65 -9.95
C ARG A 34 -16.24 -5.82 -8.70
N GLY A 35 -16.03 -4.52 -8.89
CA GLY A 35 -15.82 -3.55 -7.82
C GLY A 35 -16.46 -2.21 -8.14
N GLY A 36 -16.78 -1.47 -7.09
CA GLY A 36 -17.36 -0.13 -7.17
C GLY A 36 -16.36 0.97 -6.82
N PRO A 37 -16.74 2.25 -7.00
CA PRO A 37 -15.99 3.37 -6.46
C PRO A 37 -15.76 3.20 -4.95
N GLY A 38 -14.51 3.37 -4.51
CA GLY A 38 -14.09 3.20 -3.12
C GLY A 38 -13.41 1.87 -2.83
N ASP A 39 -13.71 0.81 -3.58
CA ASP A 39 -13.00 -0.48 -3.49
C ASP A 39 -11.57 -0.35 -4.02
N TYR A 40 -10.74 -1.36 -3.77
CA TYR A 40 -9.35 -1.37 -4.17
C TYR A 40 -9.08 -2.45 -5.21
N LEU A 41 -8.40 -2.07 -6.30
CA LEU A 41 -7.75 -3.02 -7.18
C LEU A 41 -6.36 -3.30 -6.61
N VAL A 42 -6.10 -4.57 -6.31
CA VAL A 42 -4.86 -5.05 -5.67
C VAL A 42 -4.11 -5.92 -6.66
N GLN A 43 -2.81 -5.68 -6.77
CA GLN A 43 -1.86 -6.47 -7.53
C GLN A 43 -0.88 -7.15 -6.57
N SER A 44 -0.80 -8.49 -6.63
CA SER A 44 0.22 -9.25 -5.90
C SER A 44 1.58 -9.16 -6.61
N SER A 45 2.65 -9.56 -5.92
CA SER A 45 4.00 -9.68 -6.52
C SER A 45 4.07 -10.66 -7.70
N GLU A 46 3.11 -11.58 -7.80
CA GLU A 46 2.99 -12.55 -8.90
C GLU A 46 2.21 -11.99 -10.10
N GLY A 47 1.79 -10.73 -10.05
CA GLY A 47 1.04 -10.06 -11.12
C GLY A 47 -0.45 -10.36 -11.14
N LEU A 48 -0.97 -11.12 -10.16
CA LEU A 48 -2.39 -11.41 -10.05
C LEU A 48 -3.16 -10.19 -9.56
N LEU A 49 -4.26 -9.89 -10.25
CA LEU A 49 -5.17 -8.81 -9.91
C LEU A 49 -6.39 -9.33 -9.14
N ARG A 50 -6.85 -8.54 -8.17
CA ARG A 50 -8.05 -8.81 -7.36
C ARG A 50 -8.73 -7.50 -6.98
N ILE A 51 -10.05 -7.54 -6.80
CA ILE A 51 -10.79 -6.47 -6.12
C ILE A 51 -10.99 -6.79 -4.64
N ALA A 52 -10.65 -5.84 -3.77
CA ALA A 52 -10.88 -5.91 -2.34
C ALA A 52 -11.89 -4.82 -1.91
N PRO A 53 -12.94 -5.17 -1.17
CA PRO A 53 -13.85 -4.19 -0.60
C PRO A 53 -13.11 -3.20 0.27
N ARG A 54 -13.53 -1.93 0.26
CA ARG A 54 -12.91 -0.86 1.05
C ARG A 54 -12.68 -1.24 2.51
N GLU A 55 -13.73 -1.71 3.19
CA GLU A 55 -13.70 -2.02 4.62
C GLU A 55 -12.65 -3.08 4.95
N ILE A 56 -12.57 -4.13 4.14
CA ILE A 56 -11.59 -5.21 4.30
C ILE A 56 -10.18 -4.71 3.97
N PHE A 57 -10.06 -3.89 2.93
CA PHE A 57 -8.77 -3.39 2.49
C PHE A 57 -8.14 -2.47 3.55
N GLU A 58 -8.89 -1.49 4.04
CA GLU A 58 -8.40 -0.51 5.03
C GLU A 58 -8.13 -1.15 6.41
N ASP A 59 -8.80 -2.25 6.75
CA ASP A 59 -8.56 -3.00 8.00
C ASP A 59 -7.30 -3.89 7.93
N ILE A 60 -7.05 -4.53 6.79
CA ILE A 60 -5.99 -5.55 6.67
C ILE A 60 -4.68 -5.00 6.09
N TYR A 61 -4.76 -4.01 5.20
CA TYR A 61 -3.62 -3.55 4.40
C TYR A 61 -3.00 -2.30 5.00
N VAL A 62 -1.80 -2.44 5.53
CA VAL A 62 -1.07 -1.32 6.12
C VAL A 62 -0.31 -0.60 4.99
N PRO A 63 -0.54 0.71 4.75
CA PRO A 63 0.25 1.46 3.80
C PRO A 63 1.72 1.34 4.15
N LEU A 64 2.54 0.91 3.20
CA LEU A 64 3.98 1.05 3.36
C LEU A 64 4.25 2.51 3.01
N GLU A 65 4.32 3.39 4.03
CA GLU A 65 4.81 4.74 3.81
C GLU A 65 6.19 4.60 3.15
N ASN A 66 6.26 4.84 1.84
CA ASN A 66 7.50 5.19 1.19
C ASN A 66 8.07 6.30 2.06
N GLY A 67 9.21 6.01 2.70
CA GLY A 67 9.83 6.89 3.66
C GLY A 67 9.71 8.32 3.16
N ARG A 68 9.16 9.19 4.00
CA ARG A 68 9.38 10.63 3.87
C ARG A 68 10.86 10.78 3.56
N ASP A 69 11.17 11.22 2.36
CA ASP A 69 12.40 11.93 1.99
C ASP A 69 13.58 11.67 2.96
N ILE A 70 14.17 10.47 2.95
CA ILE A 70 15.43 10.23 3.69
C ILE A 70 16.60 11.02 3.10
N THR A 71 16.35 11.80 2.05
CA THR A 71 17.26 12.80 1.50
C THR A 71 17.19 14.16 2.20
N ASN A 72 16.23 14.43 3.09
CA ASN A 72 16.15 15.70 3.84
C ASN A 72 15.89 15.58 5.35
N GLN A 73 15.94 14.37 5.93
CA GLN A 73 15.95 14.26 7.38
C GLN A 73 17.39 14.37 7.89
N PRO A 74 17.78 15.41 8.66
CA PRO A 74 19.04 15.36 9.38
C PRO A 74 19.02 14.09 10.25
N PRO A 75 20.15 13.37 10.34
CA PRO A 75 20.21 12.11 11.09
C PRO A 75 19.62 12.33 12.49
N PRO A 76 18.92 11.32 13.07
CA PRO A 76 18.45 11.43 14.44
C PRO A 76 19.63 11.84 15.29
N SER A 77 19.56 13.02 15.88
CA SER A 77 20.61 13.52 16.75
C SER A 77 20.71 12.51 17.88
N VAL A 78 21.74 11.66 17.80
CA VAL A 78 22.14 10.82 18.91
C VAL A 78 22.55 11.79 19.99
N SER A 79 21.63 12.09 20.91
CA SER A 79 21.92 12.79 22.15
C SER A 79 22.91 11.93 22.91
N ARG A 80 24.20 12.19 22.67
CA ARG A 80 25.31 11.64 23.42
C ARG A 80 25.05 12.02 24.89
N PRO A 81 24.95 11.08 25.83
CA PRO A 81 24.91 11.45 27.23
C PRO A 81 26.29 11.99 27.60
N GLU A 82 26.44 13.30 27.59
CA GLU A 82 27.50 13.98 28.33
C GLU A 82 27.22 13.78 29.81
N SER A 83 28.04 12.96 30.48
CA SER A 83 28.78 13.35 31.68
C SER A 83 29.13 12.11 32.51
N LEU A 84 30.41 11.73 32.46
CA LEU A 84 31.09 11.14 33.61
C LEU A 84 32.37 11.95 33.77
N ARG A 85 32.25 13.03 34.53
CA ARG A 85 33.39 13.74 35.12
C ARG A 85 34.10 12.76 36.06
N ILE A 86 35.39 12.55 35.84
CA ILE A 86 36.36 12.15 36.86
C ILE A 86 37.51 13.14 36.74
#